data_AF-A0A7J2JYF0-F1
#
_entry.id   AF-A0A7J2JYF0-F1
#
_cell.length_a   1.000
_cell.length_b   1.000
_cell.length_c   1.000
_cell.angle_alpha   90.00
_cell.angle_beta   90.00
_cell.angle_gamma   90.00
#
_symmetry.space_group_name_H-M   'P 1'
#
loop_
_entity.id
_entity.type
_entity.pdbx_description
1 polymer ?
#
loop_
_entity_poly.entity_id
_entity_poly.type
_entity_poly.pdbx_seq_one_letter_code
_entity_poly.pdbx_strand_id
1 'polypeptide(L)'
;MRRPILALLTAFLMAISALSVLGNALVPPAQASEGRRPGPAYTERGPIEIYGDEDFTSENGVVGGSGTPDDPYIIEGWEISADEQTGIFITETTKYFIIRNCHIYSTTGEH
;
A
#
# COMPACT_ATOMS: atom_id res chain seq x y z
N MET A 1 -11.04 -59.04 45.26
CA MET A 1 -9.61 -59.37 45.08
C MET A 1 -9.11 -58.64 43.84
N ARG A 2 -8.20 -57.68 44.06
CA ARG A 2 -7.21 -57.14 43.10
C ARG A 2 -7.70 -56.56 41.75
N ARG A 3 -7.93 -55.25 41.69
CA ARG A 3 -7.72 -54.44 40.46
C ARG A 3 -6.74 -53.27 40.67
N PRO A 4 -5.53 -53.48 41.22
CA PRO A 4 -4.53 -52.42 41.35
C PRO A 4 -3.94 -51.98 40.00
N ILE A 5 -4.18 -52.74 38.92
CA ILE A 5 -3.61 -52.49 37.58
C ILE A 5 -4.28 -51.29 36.88
N LEU A 6 -5.54 -50.97 37.20
CA LEU A 6 -6.26 -49.87 36.55
C LEU A 6 -5.84 -48.49 37.09
N ALA A 7 -5.43 -48.41 38.36
CA ALA A 7 -4.95 -47.17 38.99
C ALA A 7 -3.54 -46.75 38.52
N LEU A 8 -2.69 -47.73 38.13
CA LEU A 8 -1.35 -47.48 37.60
C LEU A 8 -1.36 -46.96 36.15
N LEU A 9 -2.33 -47.40 35.33
CA LEU A 9 -2.49 -46.94 33.94
C LEU A 9 -3.01 -45.49 33.85
N THR A 10 -3.88 -45.08 34.77
CA THR A 10 -4.38 -43.70 34.85
C THR A 10 -3.33 -42.72 35.38
N ALA A 11 -2.43 -43.17 36.26
CA ALA A 11 -1.31 -42.35 36.74
C ALA A 11 -0.26 -42.11 35.64
N PHE A 12 -0.05 -43.09 34.76
CA PHE A 12 0.89 -42.98 33.64
C PHE A 12 0.37 -42.06 32.51
N LEU A 13 -0.94 -42.01 32.29
CA LEU A 13 -1.61 -41.08 31.36
C LEU A 13 -1.64 -39.62 31.86
N MET A 14 -1.46 -39.38 33.15
CA MET A 14 -1.36 -38.03 33.73
C MET A 14 0.08 -37.49 33.75
N ALA A 15 1.09 -38.36 33.65
CA ALA A 15 2.50 -37.96 33.67
C ALA A 15 3.05 -37.56 32.28
N ILE A 16 2.39 -37.97 31.18
CA ILE A 16 2.85 -37.70 29.80
C ILE A 16 2.32 -36.37 29.25
N SER A 17 1.21 -35.82 29.76
CA SER A 17 0.66 -34.55 29.27
C SER A 17 1.33 -33.30 29.86
N ALA A 18 2.19 -33.45 30.88
CA ALA A 18 2.94 -32.33 31.46
C ALA A 18 4.23 -31.99 30.68
N LEU A 19 4.58 -32.74 29.63
CA LEU A 19 5.80 -32.51 28.83
C LEU A 19 5.56 -31.76 27.50
N SER A 20 4.34 -31.31 27.21
CA SER A 20 4.03 -30.56 25.97
C SER A 20 4.06 -29.03 26.14
N VAL A 21 4.39 -28.51 27.33
CA VAL A 21 4.41 -27.06 27.60
C VAL A 21 5.83 -26.49 27.56
N LEU A 22 6.66 -26.93 26.60
CA LEU A 22 7.99 -26.36 26.35
C LEU A 22 8.21 -26.10 24.85
N GLY A 23 7.25 -25.44 24.21
CA GLY A 23 7.34 -25.05 22.81
C GLY A 23 6.67 -23.70 22.52
N ASN A 24 6.57 -22.83 23.52
CA ASN A 24 5.73 -21.63 23.47
C ASN A 24 6.53 -20.31 23.47
N ALA A 25 7.67 -20.27 22.79
CA ALA A 25 8.38 -19.02 22.52
C ALA A 25 9.35 -19.23 21.35
N LEU A 26 9.04 -18.68 20.16
CA LEU A 26 9.99 -18.23 19.11
C LEU A 26 9.43 -18.24 17.67
N VAL A 27 8.13 -18.36 17.48
CA VAL A 27 7.54 -17.90 16.22
C VAL A 27 6.62 -16.74 16.57
N PRO A 28 7.11 -15.47 16.53
CA PRO A 28 6.18 -14.37 16.29
C PRO A 28 5.31 -14.79 15.11
N PRO A 29 3.97 -14.59 15.13
CA PRO A 29 3.15 -14.88 13.96
C PRO A 29 3.89 -14.24 12.81
N ALA A 30 4.38 -15.09 11.89
CA ALA A 30 5.09 -14.65 10.70
C ALA A 30 4.25 -13.49 10.23
N GLN A 31 4.85 -12.29 10.28
CA GLN A 31 4.17 -11.05 9.94
C GLN A 31 3.46 -11.41 8.66
N ALA A 32 2.13 -11.55 8.71
CA ALA A 32 1.35 -11.63 7.51
C ALA A 32 1.83 -10.38 6.83
N SER A 33 2.64 -10.55 5.76
CA SER A 33 3.10 -9.42 4.98
C SER A 33 1.83 -8.64 4.80
N GLU A 34 1.79 -7.40 5.30
CA GLU A 34 0.58 -6.61 5.20
C GLU A 34 0.24 -6.64 3.72
N GLY A 35 -0.71 -7.50 3.38
CA GLY A 35 -0.66 -8.21 2.12
C GLY A 35 -1.19 -7.22 1.15
N ARG A 36 -0.29 -6.39 0.60
CA ARG A 36 -0.59 -5.15 -0.09
C ARG A 36 -1.87 -4.58 0.50
N ARG A 37 -1.84 -3.92 1.69
CA ARG A 37 -2.94 -3.00 2.03
C ARG A 37 -3.25 -2.30 0.73
N PRO A 38 -4.46 -2.43 0.14
CA PRO A 38 -4.72 -1.77 -1.11
C PRO A 38 -4.43 -0.31 -0.79
N GLY A 39 -3.30 0.18 -1.28
CA GLY A 39 -3.09 1.61 -1.34
C GLY A 39 -4.29 2.16 -2.11
N PRO A 40 -4.56 3.47 -2.02
CA PRO A 40 -5.47 4.07 -2.99
C PRO A 40 -5.16 3.48 -4.37
N ALA A 41 -6.16 2.84 -4.98
CA ALA A 41 -5.98 2.23 -6.28
C ALA A 41 -5.77 3.38 -7.26
N TYR A 42 -4.52 3.61 -7.61
CA TYR A 42 -4.16 4.60 -8.60
C TYR A 42 -4.66 4.12 -9.97
N THR A 43 -5.04 5.06 -10.82
CA THR A 43 -5.40 4.78 -12.21
C THR A 43 -4.19 5.04 -13.09
N GLU A 44 -3.81 4.04 -13.88
CA GLU A 44 -2.68 4.16 -14.82
C GLU A 44 -3.01 5.15 -15.92
N ARG A 45 -2.06 6.04 -16.22
CA ARG A 45 -2.09 6.91 -17.40
C ARG A 45 -0.68 7.26 -17.86
N GLY A 46 -0.61 7.87 -19.05
CA GLY A 46 0.62 8.47 -19.55
C GLY A 46 1.09 9.66 -18.71
N PRO A 47 2.16 10.34 -19.14
CA PRO A 47 2.62 11.58 -18.53
C PRO A 47 1.57 12.70 -18.51
N ILE A 48 1.68 13.64 -17.56
CA ILE A 48 0.88 14.87 -17.50
C ILE A 48 1.76 16.02 -17.97
N GLU A 49 1.28 16.76 -18.97
CA GLU A 49 1.88 18.00 -19.42
C GLU A 49 0.86 19.13 -19.35
N ILE A 50 1.24 20.23 -18.71
CA ILE A 50 0.44 21.45 -18.60
C ILE A 50 1.32 22.61 -19.05
N TYR A 51 0.99 23.20 -20.19
CA TYR A 51 1.66 24.36 -20.76
C TYR A 51 0.71 25.57 -20.74
N GLY A 52 0.64 26.21 -19.58
CA GLY A 52 -0.23 27.38 -19.36
C GLY A 52 -1.58 27.07 -18.72
N ASP A 53 -2.33 28.15 -18.46
CA ASP A 53 -3.57 28.12 -17.64
C ASP A 53 -4.72 27.31 -18.28
N GLU A 54 -4.76 27.23 -19.62
CA GLU A 54 -5.83 26.57 -20.37
C GLU A 54 -5.69 25.04 -20.40
N ASP A 55 -4.48 24.52 -20.18
CA ASP A 55 -4.19 23.09 -20.25
C ASP A 55 -4.66 22.31 -19.04
N PHE A 56 -5.14 22.98 -17.99
CA PHE A 56 -5.76 22.35 -16.82
C PHE A 56 -7.13 21.76 -17.15
N THR A 57 -7.12 20.64 -17.86
CA THR A 57 -8.30 19.90 -18.33
C THR A 57 -8.33 18.48 -17.77
N SER A 58 -9.49 17.82 -17.85
CA SER A 58 -9.62 16.42 -17.42
C SER A 58 -8.77 15.46 -18.24
N GLU A 59 -8.55 15.74 -19.52
CA GLU A 59 -7.67 14.95 -20.39
C GLU A 59 -6.22 15.00 -19.90
N ASN A 60 -5.79 16.17 -19.44
CA ASN A 60 -4.47 16.40 -18.84
C ASN A 60 -4.42 16.04 -17.33
N GLY A 61 -5.37 15.23 -16.84
CA GLY A 61 -5.30 14.63 -15.51
C GLY A 61 -5.84 15.50 -14.37
N VAL A 62 -6.51 16.62 -14.65
CA VAL A 62 -7.24 17.36 -13.63
C VAL A 62 -8.50 16.59 -13.23
N VAL A 63 -8.70 16.39 -11.93
CA VAL A 63 -9.88 15.65 -11.42
C VAL A 63 -10.95 16.55 -10.79
N GLY A 64 -10.62 17.81 -10.52
CA GLY A 64 -11.55 18.76 -9.90
C GLY A 64 -10.86 20.01 -9.36
N GLY A 65 -11.60 20.80 -8.58
CA GLY A 65 -11.18 22.09 -8.03
C GLY A 65 -11.12 22.14 -6.51
N SER A 66 -10.38 23.15 -6.01
CA SER A 66 -9.92 23.44 -4.63
C SER A 66 -8.45 23.23 -4.32
N GLY A 67 -7.62 23.31 -5.37
CA GLY A 67 -6.25 23.84 -5.25
C GLY A 67 -6.21 25.37 -5.14
N THR A 68 -7.11 25.95 -4.32
CA THR A 68 -7.63 27.34 -4.28
C THR A 68 -6.62 28.43 -4.66
N PRO A 69 -6.96 29.37 -5.57
CA PRO A 69 -7.83 30.50 -5.26
C PRO A 69 -8.75 30.90 -6.43
N ASP A 70 -10.05 31.03 -6.28
CA ASP A 70 -10.97 30.38 -5.32
C ASP A 70 -11.70 29.26 -6.06
N ASP A 71 -10.97 28.36 -6.73
CA ASP A 71 -11.12 26.91 -6.63
C ASP A 71 -10.44 26.14 -7.80
N PRO A 72 -9.18 26.41 -8.21
CA PRO A 72 -8.66 26.02 -9.52
C PRO A 72 -8.49 24.51 -9.69
N TYR A 73 -7.35 23.88 -9.39
CA TYR A 73 -7.16 22.48 -9.87
C TYR A 73 -6.53 21.52 -8.87
N ILE A 74 -7.02 20.28 -8.86
CA ILE A 74 -6.44 19.14 -8.18
C ILE A 74 -6.10 18.09 -9.23
N ILE A 75 -4.87 17.61 -9.16
CA ILE A 75 -4.38 16.44 -9.89
C ILE A 75 -4.09 15.37 -8.83
N GLU A 76 -4.85 14.27 -8.84
CA GLU A 76 -4.67 13.17 -7.89
C GLU A 76 -5.14 11.83 -8.43
N GLY A 77 -4.66 10.75 -7.80
CA GLY A 77 -5.12 9.39 -8.07
C GLY A 77 -4.43 8.70 -9.25
N TRP A 78 -3.34 9.27 -9.78
CA TRP A 78 -2.68 8.75 -10.98
C TRP A 78 -1.45 7.91 -10.67
N GLU A 79 -1.26 6.85 -11.46
CA GLU A 79 -0.01 6.10 -11.57
C GLU A 79 0.62 6.39 -12.94
N ILE A 80 1.85 6.89 -12.95
CA ILE A 80 2.52 7.43 -14.14
C ILE A 80 3.95 6.90 -14.20
N SER A 81 4.29 6.25 -15.31
CA SER A 81 5.68 5.92 -15.64
C SER A 81 6.41 7.17 -16.16
N ALA A 82 7.61 7.40 -15.62
CA ALA A 82 8.55 8.42 -16.05
C ALA A 82 9.75 7.82 -16.80
N ASP A 83 9.58 6.65 -17.43
CA ASP A 83 10.66 5.93 -18.14
C ASP A 83 11.15 6.64 -19.40
N GLU A 84 10.23 7.27 -20.13
CA GLU A 84 10.52 7.91 -21.41
C GLU A 84 10.60 9.45 -21.32
N GLN A 85 9.94 10.04 -20.32
CA GLN A 85 9.85 11.48 -20.12
C GLN A 85 9.46 11.86 -18.68
N THR A 86 9.45 13.16 -18.38
CA THR A 86 8.98 13.66 -17.08
C THR A 86 7.52 13.26 -16.83
N GLY A 87 7.24 12.63 -15.68
CA GLY A 87 5.91 12.12 -15.36
C GLY A 87 4.84 13.21 -15.20
N ILE A 88 5.15 14.30 -14.50
CA ILE A 88 4.27 15.49 -14.42
C ILE A 88 5.11 16.73 -14.69
N PHE A 89 4.83 17.42 -15.79
CA PHE A 89 5.49 18.65 -16.20
C PHE A 89 4.46 19.78 -16.29
N ILE A 90 4.66 20.83 -15.49
CA ILE A 90 3.75 21.99 -15.43
C ILE A 90 4.59 23.25 -15.56
N THR A 91 4.28 24.08 -16.55
CA THR A 91 4.98 25.34 -16.82
C THR A 91 4.02 26.41 -17.30
N GLU A 92 4.48 27.67 -17.28
CA GLU A 92 3.78 28.84 -17.81
C GLU A 92 2.38 29.12 -17.22
N THR A 93 2.10 28.60 -16.02
CA THR A 93 0.82 28.81 -15.34
C THR A 93 0.88 29.89 -14.27
N THR A 94 -0.22 30.62 -14.12
CA THR A 94 -0.53 31.50 -12.99
C THR A 94 -1.64 30.94 -12.10
N LYS A 95 -2.31 29.87 -12.53
CA LYS A 95 -3.33 29.17 -11.74
C LYS A 95 -2.67 28.40 -10.61
N TYR A 96 -3.38 28.30 -9.51
CA TYR A 96 -2.93 27.45 -8.42
C TYR A 96 -3.42 26.04 -8.66
N PHE A 97 -2.74 25.10 -8.04
CA PHE A 97 -3.03 23.69 -8.17
C PHE A 97 -2.48 22.92 -6.98
N ILE A 98 -3.04 21.75 -6.74
CA ILE A 98 -2.49 20.75 -5.83
C ILE A 98 -2.24 19.47 -6.61
N ILE A 99 -1.03 18.93 -6.47
CA ILE A 99 -0.71 17.57 -6.85
C ILE A 99 -0.60 16.76 -5.56
N ARG A 100 -1.41 15.71 -5.44
CA ARG A 100 -1.39 14.81 -4.27
C ARG A 100 -1.79 13.41 -4.68
N ASN A 101 -1.43 12.41 -3.87
CA ASN A 101 -1.84 11.02 -4.09
C ASN A 101 -1.58 10.54 -5.53
N CYS A 102 -0.39 10.84 -6.07
CA CYS A 102 0.08 10.29 -7.34
C CYS A 102 1.28 9.38 -7.09
N HIS A 103 1.38 8.29 -7.85
CA HIS A 103 2.50 7.36 -7.85
C HIS A 103 3.30 7.53 -9.14
N ILE A 104 4.46 8.18 -9.04
CA ILE A 104 5.39 8.36 -10.15
C ILE A 104 6.53 7.36 -9.98
N TYR A 105 6.80 6.56 -11.00
CA TYR A 105 7.84 5.53 -10.94
C TYR A 105 8.63 5.48 -12.24
N SER A 106 9.83 4.91 -12.16
CA SER A 106 10.62 4.51 -13.32
C SER A 106 11.08 3.07 -13.12
N THR A 107 11.03 2.30 -14.19
CA THR A 107 11.52 0.93 -14.32
C THR A 107 12.85 0.86 -15.06
N THR A 108 13.27 1.96 -15.71
CA THR A 108 14.57 2.10 -16.35
C THR A 108 15.59 2.64 -15.31
N GLY A 109 16.57 1.82 -14.94
CA GLY A 109 17.57 2.15 -13.91
C GLY A 109 18.64 3.14 -14.35
N GLU A 110 18.33 4.09 -15.24
CA GLU A 110 19.30 5.00 -15.84
C GLU A 110 19.08 6.42 -15.27
N HIS A 111 20.06 6.88 -14.48
CA HIS A 111 20.13 8.24 -13.94
C HIS A 111 20.96 9.17 -14.82
#